data_AF-A0A3D1GTQ1-F1
#
_entry.id   AF-A0A3D1GTQ1-F1
#
_cell.length_a   1.000
_cell.length_b   1.000
_cell.length_c   1.000
_cell.angle_alpha   90.00
_cell.angle_beta   90.00
_cell.angle_gamma   90.00
#
_symmetry.space_group_name_H-M   'P 1'
#
loop_
_entity.id
_entity.type
_entity.pdbx_description
1 polymer ?
#
loop_
_entity_poly.entity_id
_entity_poly.type
_entity_poly.pdbx_seq_one_letter_code
_entity_poly.pdbx_strand_id
1 'polypeptide(L)'
;FTFAMLMLVTADNLVQLFFGWEGVGVASYLLIGFWYHKESAHTAAMKAFVVNRVGDFGFVLGILAIFALTGSVSFDAIFASIADYQPAMITIFGLPLPALEV
;
A
#
# COMPACT_ATOMS: atom_id res chain seq x y z
N PHE A 1 -13.64 6.63 8.72
CA PHE A 1 -12.66 5.63 9.19
C PHE A 1 -13.19 4.22 9.01
N THR A 2 -14.28 3.82 9.69
CA THR A 2 -14.84 2.45 9.61
C THR A 2 -15.14 1.98 8.19
N PHE A 3 -15.78 2.81 7.37
CA PHE A 3 -16.03 2.48 5.95
C PHE A 3 -14.75 2.20 5.16
N ALA A 4 -13.74 3.08 5.27
CA ALA A 4 -12.45 2.89 4.59
C ALA A 4 -11.72 1.64 5.09
N MET A 5 -11.80 1.35 6.39
CA MET A 5 -11.23 0.14 6.97
C MET A 5 -11.97 -1.12 6.49
N LEU A 6 -13.29 -1.08 6.37
CA LEU A 6 -14.06 -2.20 5.79
C LEU A 6 -13.68 -2.45 4.33
N MET A 7 -13.54 -1.40 3.53
CA MET A 7 -13.10 -1.50 2.14
C MET A 7 -11.69 -2.10 2.01
N LEU A 8 -10.79 -1.73 2.92
CA LEU A 8 -9.42 -2.26 2.99
C LEU A 8 -9.41 -3.74 3.34
N VAL A 9 -10.12 -4.14 4.40
CA VAL A 9 -10.13 -5.53 4.89
C VAL A 9 -10.87 -6.49 3.94
N THR A 10 -11.79 -5.98 3.14
CA THR A 10 -12.55 -6.77 2.15
C THR A 10 -11.92 -6.74 0.76
N ALA A 11 -10.73 -6.18 0.60
CA ALA A 11 -10.05 -6.12 -0.69
C ALA A 11 -9.64 -7.51 -1.19
N ASP A 12 -10.05 -7.85 -2.41
CA ASP A 12 -9.68 -9.07 -3.14
C ASP A 12 -8.61 -8.84 -4.22
N ASN A 13 -8.21 -7.58 -4.40
CA ASN A 13 -7.19 -7.16 -5.35
C ASN A 13 -6.36 -5.99 -4.79
N LEU A 14 -5.15 -5.84 -5.33
CA LEU A 14 -4.19 -4.81 -4.91
C LEU A 14 -4.72 -3.37 -5.11
N VAL A 15 -5.58 -3.14 -6.11
CA VAL A 15 -6.12 -1.81 -6.40
C VAL A 15 -7.14 -1.40 -5.34
N GLN A 16 -8.07 -2.29 -4.98
CA GLN A 16 -9.02 -2.04 -3.90
C GLN A 16 -8.29 -1.89 -2.56
N LEU A 17 -7.25 -2.68 -2.32
CA LEU A 17 -6.42 -2.56 -1.12
C LEU A 17 -5.77 -1.18 -1.04
N PHE A 18 -5.17 -0.70 -2.13
CA PHE A 18 -4.57 0.64 -2.20
C PHE A 18 -5.62 1.74 -2.01
N PHE A 19 -6.80 1.60 -2.60
CA PHE A 19 -7.87 2.58 -2.45
C PHE A 19 -8.41 2.64 -1.00
N GLY A 20 -8.61 1.49 -0.35
CA GLY A 20 -8.96 1.42 1.06
C GLY A 20 -7.88 2.03 1.96
N TRP A 21 -6.61 1.78 1.63
CA TRP A 21 -5.45 2.34 2.33
C TRP A 21 -5.42 3.88 2.28
N GLU A 22 -5.55 4.47 1.08
CA GLU A 22 -5.67 5.92 0.90
C GLU A 22 -6.86 6.50 1.69
N GLY A 23 -8.00 5.80 1.66
CA GLY A 23 -9.19 6.19 2.41
C GLY A 23 -8.97 6.23 3.93
N VAL A 24 -8.20 5.28 4.47
CA VAL A 24 -7.80 5.28 5.89
C VAL A 24 -6.83 6.42 6.19
N GLY A 25 -5.89 6.70 5.29
CA GLY A 25 -4.97 7.85 5.38
C GLY A 25 -5.71 9.18 5.48
N VAL A 26 -6.67 9.46 4.59
CA VAL A 26 -7.48 10.68 4.64
C VAL A 26 -8.37 10.72 5.89
N ALA A 27 -8.98 9.60 6.26
CA ALA A 27 -9.82 9.55 7.46
C ALA A 27 -9.02 9.83 8.74
N SER A 28 -7.78 9.33 8.84
CA SER A 28 -6.91 9.60 9.99
C SER A 28 -6.46 11.06 10.04
N TYR A 29 -6.12 11.68 8.89
CA TYR A 29 -5.83 13.10 8.78
C TYR A 29 -6.97 13.97 9.33
N LEU A 30 -8.21 13.70 8.90
CA LEU A 30 -9.39 14.46 9.34
C LEU A 30 -9.68 14.30 10.84
N LEU A 31 -9.42 13.11 11.40
CA LEU A 31 -9.62 12.84 12.83
C LEU A 31 -8.55 13.51 13.70
N ILE A 32 -7.27 13.47 13.29
CA ILE A 32 -6.19 14.17 14.01
C ILE A 32 -6.41 15.69 13.93
N GLY A 33 -6.84 16.17 12.77
CA GLY A 33 -7.15 17.58 12.51
C GLY A 33 -8.52 18.05 13.01
N PHE A 34 -9.25 17.23 13.79
CA PHE A 34 -10.64 17.55 14.19
C PHE A 34 -10.76 18.91 14.90
N TRP A 35 -9.84 19.23 15.81
CA TRP A 35 -9.72 20.55 16.41
C TRP A 35 -8.84 21.48 15.58
N TYR A 36 -9.24 21.74 14.33
CA TYR A 36 -8.48 22.52 13.35
C TYR A 36 -8.13 23.95 13.81
N HIS A 37 -8.87 24.52 14.76
CA HIS A 37 -8.55 25.82 15.37
C HIS A 37 -7.25 25.82 16.20
N LYS A 38 -6.80 24.65 16.68
CA LYS A 38 -5.52 24.53 17.38
C LYS A 38 -4.42 24.29 16.36
N GLU A 39 -3.46 25.20 16.29
CA GLU A 39 -2.30 25.10 15.39
C GLU A 39 -1.51 23.80 15.59
N SER A 40 -1.42 23.31 16.83
CA SER A 40 -0.79 22.03 17.17
C SER A 40 -1.51 20.84 16.52
N ALA A 41 -2.83 20.85 16.46
CA ALA A 41 -3.62 19.78 15.84
C ALA A 41 -3.49 19.81 14.31
N HIS A 42 -3.52 21.00 13.70
CA HIS A 42 -3.29 21.16 12.26
C HIS A 42 -1.89 20.66 11.85
N THR A 43 -0.86 21.05 12.59
CA THR A 43 0.53 20.66 12.31
C THR A 43 0.73 19.16 12.50
N ALA A 44 0.14 18.57 13.55
CA ALA A 44 0.19 17.14 13.79
C ALA A 44 -0.52 16.35 12.67
N ALA A 45 -1.70 16.79 12.23
CA ALA A 45 -2.43 16.17 11.14
C ALA A 45 -1.62 16.21 9.84
N MET A 46 -1.06 17.37 9.50
CA MET A 46 -0.24 17.52 8.29
C MET A 46 0.99 16.61 8.33
N LYS A 47 1.69 16.56 9.46
CA LYS A 47 2.85 15.67 9.63
C LYS A 47 2.48 14.20 9.45
N ALA A 48 1.36 13.76 10.05
CA ALA A 48 0.88 12.39 9.90
C ALA A 48 0.52 12.07 8.45
N PHE A 49 -0.15 12.99 7.74
CA PHE A 49 -0.52 12.81 6.34
C PHE A 49 0.69 12.72 5.41
N VAL A 50 1.70 13.57 5.60
CA VAL A 50 2.93 13.55 4.79
C VAL A 50 3.69 12.23 4.99
N VAL A 51 3.82 11.76 6.23
CA VAL A 51 4.50 10.48 6.51
C VAL A 51 3.72 9.30 5.91
N ASN A 52 2.39 9.33 5.97
CA ASN A 52 1.56 8.33 5.29
C ASN A 52 1.82 8.33 3.79
N ARG A 53 1.86 9.52 3.17
CA ARG A 53 2.10 9.66 1.72
C ARG A 53 3.45 9.14 1.28
N VAL A 54 4.49 9.27 2.11
CA VAL A 54 5.80 8.67 1.84
C VAL A 54 5.71 7.14 1.85
N GLY A 55 4.94 6.56 2.78
CA GLY A 55 4.64 5.13 2.79
C GLY A 55 3.88 4.66 1.55
N ASP A 56 2.91 5.46 1.09
CA ASP A 56 2.10 5.15 -0.11
C ASP A 56 2.97 4.98 -1.36
N PHE A 57 4.06 5.73 -1.49
CA PHE A 57 5.02 5.53 -2.59
C PHE A 57 5.65 4.14 -2.57
N GLY A 58 6.09 3.68 -1.39
CA GLY A 58 6.62 2.32 -1.23
C GLY A 58 5.57 1.26 -1.55
N PHE A 59 4.32 1.51 -1.14
CA PHE A 59 3.23 0.59 -1.39
C PHE A 59 2.89 0.48 -2.89
N VAL A 60 2.81 1.61 -3.61
CA VAL A 60 2.60 1.62 -5.07
C VAL A 60 3.76 0.92 -5.80
N LEU A 61 5.00 1.14 -5.39
CA LEU A 61 6.15 0.44 -5.97
C LEU A 61 6.05 -1.08 -5.76
N GLY A 62 5.60 -1.52 -4.58
CA GLY A 62 5.32 -2.94 -4.32
C GLY A 62 4.23 -3.51 -5.24
N ILE A 63 3.13 -2.79 -5.41
CA ILE A 63 2.04 -3.18 -6.34
C ILE A 63 2.56 -3.28 -7.77
N LEU A 64 3.34 -2.30 -8.23
CA LEU A 64 3.93 -2.30 -9.57
C LEU A 64 4.93 -3.44 -9.76
N ALA A 65 5.73 -3.76 -8.74
CA ALA A 65 6.64 -4.90 -8.81
C ALA A 65 5.90 -6.23 -8.92
N ILE A 66 4.86 -6.45 -8.10
CA ILE A 66 4.02 -7.65 -8.19
C ILE A 66 3.32 -7.74 -9.54
N PHE A 67 2.80 -6.62 -10.04
CA PHE A 67 2.17 -6.57 -11.36
C PHE A 67 3.16 -6.83 -12.49
N ALA A 68 4.39 -6.32 -12.41
CA ALA A 68 5.43 -6.57 -13.41
C ALA A 68 5.86 -8.04 -13.46
N LEU A 69 5.80 -8.75 -12.34
CA LEU A 69 6.10 -10.18 -12.27
C LEU A 69 4.92 -11.02 -12.75
N THR A 70 3.75 -10.83 -12.15
CA THR A 70 2.59 -11.73 -12.31
C THR A 70 1.62 -11.31 -13.41
N GLY A 71 1.70 -10.06 -13.88
CA GLY A 71 0.76 -9.48 -14.85
C GLY A 71 -0.66 -9.26 -14.30
N SER A 72 -0.91 -9.49 -13.01
CA SER A 72 -2.23 -9.39 -12.40
C SER A 72 -2.22 -8.54 -11.14
N VAL A 73 -3.37 -7.93 -10.86
CA VAL A 73 -3.64 -7.20 -9.60
C VAL A 73 -4.55 -7.99 -8.66
N SER A 74 -5.11 -9.11 -9.12
CA SER A 74 -6.05 -9.94 -8.33
C SER A 74 -5.29 -10.93 -7.47
N PHE A 75 -5.65 -11.07 -6.20
CA PHE A 75 -4.92 -11.94 -5.28
C PHE A 75 -4.91 -13.40 -5.71
N ASP A 76 -6.03 -13.93 -6.19
CA ASP A 76 -6.12 -15.34 -6.63
C ASP A 76 -5.11 -15.66 -7.74
N ALA A 77 -4.98 -14.77 -8.72
CA ALA A 77 -4.04 -14.93 -9.83
C ALA A 77 -2.59 -14.79 -9.36
N ILE A 78 -2.32 -13.83 -8.46
CA ILE A 78 -0.99 -13.63 -7.87
C ILE A 78 -0.59 -14.91 -7.12
N PHE A 79 -1.43 -15.41 -6.21
CA PHE A 79 -1.15 -16.60 -5.41
C PHE A 79 -1.01 -17.88 -6.25
N ALA A 80 -1.79 -18.01 -7.32
CA ALA A 80 -1.64 -19.13 -8.26
C ALA A 80 -0.28 -19.11 -8.99
N SER A 81 0.23 -17.92 -9.31
CA SER A 81 1.50 -17.74 -10.04
C SER A 81 2.76 -17.86 -9.16
N ILE A 82 2.62 -17.88 -7.83
CA ILE A 82 3.77 -17.89 -6.89
C ILE A 82 4.73 -19.05 -7.14
N ALA A 83 4.22 -20.23 -7.49
CA ALA A 83 5.04 -21.42 -7.74
C ALA A 83 6.02 -21.23 -8.90
N ASP A 84 5.67 -20.40 -9.90
CA ASP A 84 6.47 -20.16 -11.09
C ASP A 84 7.67 -19.22 -10.82
N TYR A 85 7.65 -18.48 -9.71
CA TYR A 85 8.69 -17.50 -9.35
C TYR A 85 9.58 -17.93 -8.18
N GLN A 86 9.48 -19.17 -7.70
CA GLN A 86 10.26 -19.66 -6.55
C GLN A 86 11.79 -19.71 -6.74
N PRO A 87 12.34 -19.90 -7.96
CA PRO A 87 13.76 -19.65 -8.23
C PRO A 87 14.02 -18.36 -9.03
N ALA A 88 13.02 -17.49 -9.22
CA ALA A 88 13.19 -16.29 -10.04
C ALA A 88 14.11 -15.29 -9.34
N MET A 89 15.09 -14.77 -10.07
CA MET A 89 16.02 -13.74 -9.58
C MET A 89 15.65 -12.41 -10.24
N ILE A 90 15.33 -11.41 -9.43
CA ILE A 90 15.05 -10.05 -9.88
C ILE A 90 16.32 -9.23 -9.69
N THR A 91 16.79 -8.60 -10.75
CA THR A 91 17.91 -7.66 -10.65
C THR A 91 17.39 -6.30 -10.23
N ILE A 92 17.56 -5.95 -8.96
CA ILE A 92 17.20 -4.64 -8.40
C ILE A 92 18.50 -3.84 -8.20
N PHE A 93 18.63 -2.67 -8.82
CA PHE A 93 19.84 -1.82 -8.74
C PHE A 93 21.16 -2.54 -9.10
N GLY A 94 21.10 -3.55 -9.97
CA GLY A 94 22.26 -4.36 -10.35
C GLY A 94 22.61 -5.51 -9.40
N LEU A 95 21.85 -5.68 -8.31
CA LEU A 95 21.96 -6.81 -7.39
C LEU A 95 20.93 -7.89 -7.76
N PRO A 96 21.36 -9.14 -8.00
CA PRO A 96 20.42 -10.24 -8.18
C PRO A 96 19.84 -10.63 -6.81
N LEU A 97 18.57 -10.31 -6.60
CA LEU A 97 17.82 -10.67 -5.40
C LEU A 97 16.78 -11.74 -5.73
N PRO A 98 16.50 -12.68 -4.82
CA PRO A 98 15.41 -13.63 -5.02
C PRO A 98 14.07 -12.88 -5.11
N ALA A 99 13.24 -13.26 -6.09
CA ALA A 99 11.91 -12.70 -6.32
C ALA A 99 10.95 -13.00 -5.16
N LEU A 100 11.18 -14.12 -4.48
CA LEU A 100 10.46 -14.58 -3.31
C LEU A 100 11.47 -15.06 -2.27
N GLU A 101 11.36 -14.56 -1.04
CA GLU A 101 12.03 -15.17 0.11
C GLU A 101 11.20 -16.39 0.53
N VAL A 102 11.80 -17.58 0.50
CA VAL A 102 11.25 -18.82 1.08
C VAL A 102 11.74 -18.95 2.52
#